data_AF-A0A944YS63-F1
#
_entry.id   AF-A0A944YS63-F1
#
_cell.length_a   1.000
_cell.length_b   1.000
_cell.length_c   1.000
_cell.angle_alpha   90.00
_cell.angle_beta   90.00
_cell.angle_gamma   90.00
#
_symmetry.space_group_name_H-M   'P 1'
#
loop_
_entity.id
_entity.type
_entity.pdbx_description
1 polymer ?
#
loop_
_entity_poly.entity_id
_entity_poly.type
_entity_poly.pdbx_seq_one_letter_code
_entity_poly.pdbx_strand_id
1 'polypeptide(L)'
;MVADKVEVESSSALDDKAHKWSSDGKTGYDIEEIKKDNRGTKVTLFVNEANKELVAEWKLKELVKKYSNYVGVPIMMMEYDSRTDEEKKKEPKVMGLEQVNETKPIWRKSKSEIKKEEYKAFYQSVSNDWNEPLFTMHNNVE
;
A
#
# COMPACT_ATOMS: atom_id res chain seq x y z
N MET A 1 16.09 -11.15 -3.13
CA MET A 1 14.96 -10.93 -2.20
C MET A 1 15.06 -9.51 -1.66
N VAL A 2 13.94 -8.89 -1.29
CA VAL A 2 13.90 -7.49 -0.78
C VAL A 2 14.07 -7.38 0.73
N ALA A 3 13.89 -8.47 1.46
CA ALA A 3 13.99 -8.54 2.92
C ALA A 3 14.89 -9.71 3.33
N ASP A 4 15.58 -9.56 4.46
CA ASP A 4 16.41 -10.60 5.08
C ASP A 4 15.60 -11.50 6.03
N LYS A 5 14.46 -10.99 6.51
CA LYS A 5 13.52 -11.71 7.37
C LYS A 5 12.10 -11.23 7.09
N VAL A 6 11.13 -12.14 7.20
CA VAL A 6 9.71 -11.82 7.17
C VAL A 6 9.04 -12.41 8.41
N GLU A 7 8.20 -11.62 9.06
CA GLU A 7 7.34 -12.07 10.15
C GLU A 7 5.87 -11.85 9.78
N VAL A 8 5.01 -12.81 10.08
CA VAL A 8 3.57 -12.76 9.83
C VAL A 8 2.82 -13.10 11.11
N GLU A 9 2.06 -12.16 11.63
CA GLU A 9 1.19 -12.36 12.80
C GLU A 9 -0.28 -12.36 12.34
N SER A 10 -0.94 -13.51 12.42
CA SER A 10 -2.30 -13.69 11.93
C SER A 10 -3.25 -14.22 13.00
N SER A 11 -4.46 -13.66 13.03
CA SER A 11 -5.58 -14.10 13.86
C SER A 11 -6.82 -14.26 12.99
N SER A 12 -7.40 -15.46 13.02
CA SER A 12 -8.55 -15.85 12.21
C SER A 12 -9.85 -15.25 12.75
N ALA A 13 -10.89 -15.20 11.90
CA ALA A 13 -12.25 -14.92 12.35
C ALA A 13 -12.92 -16.12 13.03
N LEU A 14 -12.36 -17.31 12.83
CA LEU A 14 -12.97 -18.60 13.16
C LEU A 14 -12.25 -19.32 14.32
N ASP A 15 -11.16 -18.75 14.80
CA ASP A 15 -10.32 -19.33 15.85
C ASP A 15 -9.95 -18.24 16.86
N ASP A 16 -9.90 -18.62 18.13
CA ASP A 16 -9.51 -17.75 19.25
C ASP A 16 -7.98 -17.62 19.35
N LYS A 17 -7.24 -18.47 18.64
CA LYS A 17 -5.78 -18.48 18.63
C LYS A 17 -5.22 -17.62 17.51
N ALA A 18 -4.10 -16.96 17.81
CA ALA A 18 -3.30 -16.26 16.82
C ALA A 18 -1.96 -16.97 16.66
N HIS A 19 -1.37 -16.87 15.48
CA HIS A 19 -0.09 -17.49 15.17
C HIS A 19 0.88 -16.46 14.62
N LYS A 20 2.16 -16.62 14.99
CA LYS A 20 3.27 -15.92 14.38
C LYS A 20 4.10 -16.90 13.56
N TRP A 21 4.31 -16.55 12.30
CA TRP A 21 5.23 -17.23 11.39
C TRP A 21 6.44 -16.34 11.15
N SER A 22 7.65 -16.92 11.11
CA SER A 22 8.90 -16.20 10.86
C SER A 22 9.82 -17.00 9.95
N SER A 23 10.49 -16.35 9.00
CA SER A 23 11.48 -17.00 8.13
C SER A 23 12.51 -16.02 7.58
N ASP A 24 13.72 -16.52 7.33
CA ASP A 24 14.80 -15.86 6.59
C ASP A 24 14.85 -16.27 5.09
N GLY A 25 13.95 -17.16 4.68
CA GLY A 25 13.88 -17.71 3.32
C GLY A 25 14.99 -18.68 2.94
N LYS A 26 15.85 -19.10 3.88
CA LYS A 26 17.01 -19.97 3.63
C LYS A 26 16.99 -21.24 4.46
N THR A 27 16.81 -21.13 5.78
CA THR A 27 16.99 -22.27 6.71
C THR A 27 15.68 -22.95 7.11
N GLY A 28 14.54 -22.39 6.70
CA GLY A 28 13.21 -22.89 7.04
C GLY A 28 12.32 -21.79 7.62
N TYR A 29 11.37 -22.16 8.46
CA TYR A 29 10.47 -21.24 9.13
C TYR A 29 10.09 -21.75 10.52
N ASP A 30 9.70 -20.83 11.39
CA ASP A 30 9.17 -21.10 12.72
C ASP A 30 7.71 -20.67 12.81
N ILE A 31 6.90 -21.43 13.57
CA ILE A 31 5.51 -21.10 13.89
C ILE A 31 5.32 -21.18 15.40
N GLU A 32 4.77 -20.13 15.99
CA GLU A 32 4.43 -20.08 17.41
C GLU A 32 2.99 -19.57 17.62
N GLU A 33 2.35 -20.04 18.69
CA GLU A 33 1.05 -19.52 19.13
C GLU A 33 1.27 -18.22 19.93
N ILE A 34 0.57 -17.16 19.55
CA ILE A 34 0.63 -15.84 20.18
C ILE A 34 -0.75 -15.38 20.61
N LYS A 35 -0.80 -14.37 21.48
CA LYS A 35 -2.04 -13.62 21.75
C LYS A 35 -2.07 -12.36 20.90
N LYS A 36 -3.22 -12.10 20.29
CA LYS A 36 -3.46 -10.91 19.48
C LYS A 36 -4.87 -10.42 19.72
N ASP A 37 -5.01 -9.15 20.09
CA ASP A 37 -6.31 -8.58 20.47
C ASP A 37 -7.24 -8.35 19.26
N ASN A 38 -6.66 -8.21 18.07
CA ASN A 38 -7.38 -7.87 16.85
C ASN A 38 -7.22 -8.94 15.77
N ARG A 39 -8.34 -9.25 15.12
CA ARG A 39 -8.39 -10.10 13.91
C ARG A 39 -7.54 -9.52 12.78
N GLY A 40 -7.08 -10.41 11.89
CA GLY A 40 -6.44 -10.06 10.63
C GLY A 40 -4.98 -10.43 10.60
N THR A 41 -4.24 -9.94 9.60
CA THR A 41 -2.84 -10.31 9.36
C THR A 41 -1.96 -9.07 9.40
N LYS A 42 -0.84 -9.15 10.12
CA LYS A 42 0.23 -8.14 10.11
C LYS A 42 1.46 -8.80 9.52
N VAL A 43 1.99 -8.22 8.45
CA VAL A 43 3.23 -8.68 7.79
C VAL A 43 4.30 -7.64 8.04
N THR A 44 5.42 -8.06 8.62
CA THR A 44 6.60 -7.23 8.88
C THR A 44 7.74 -7.72 8.01
N LEU A 45 8.24 -6.85 7.12
CA LEU A 45 9.41 -7.13 6.30
C LEU A 45 10.62 -6.42 6.87
N PHE A 46 11.68 -7.17 7.16
CA PHE A 46 12.98 -6.62 7.53
C PHE A 46 13.76 -6.38 6.23
N VAL A 47 13.48 -5.23 5.60
CA VAL A 47 14.05 -4.83 4.31
C VAL A 47 15.57 -4.77 4.41
N ASN A 48 16.25 -5.38 3.43
CA ASN A 48 17.70 -5.44 3.43
C ASN A 48 18.33 -4.11 2.98
N GLU A 49 19.61 -3.91 3.28
CA GLU A 49 20.32 -2.66 2.97
C GLU A 49 20.31 -2.32 1.46
N ALA A 50 20.36 -3.33 0.60
CA ALA A 50 20.32 -3.15 -0.86
C ALA A 50 18.98 -2.58 -1.37
N ASN A 51 17.90 -2.71 -0.59
CA ASN A 51 16.54 -2.28 -0.96
C ASN A 51 16.00 -1.19 -0.02
N LYS A 52 16.88 -0.48 0.70
CA LYS A 52 16.49 0.56 1.66
C LYS A 52 15.65 1.70 1.04
N GLU A 53 15.73 1.92 -0.28
CA GLU A 53 14.85 2.89 -0.94
C GLU A 53 13.35 2.53 -0.82
N LEU A 54 13.02 1.25 -0.66
CA LEU A 54 11.64 0.77 -0.59
C LEU A 54 10.94 1.19 0.70
N VAL A 55 11.68 1.60 1.73
CA VAL A 55 11.09 2.15 2.96
C VAL A 55 10.89 3.66 2.90
N ALA A 56 11.31 4.32 1.81
CA ALA A 56 11.07 5.74 1.62
C ALA A 56 9.58 6.02 1.33
N GLU A 57 9.03 7.05 1.96
CA GLU A 57 7.61 7.38 1.89
C GLU A 57 7.13 7.57 0.44
N TRP A 58 7.85 8.37 -0.34
CA TRP A 58 7.52 8.64 -1.75
C TRP A 58 7.49 7.34 -2.57
N LYS A 59 8.40 6.40 -2.27
CA LYS A 59 8.53 5.14 -3.01
C LYS A 59 7.36 4.20 -2.69
N LEU A 60 6.98 4.11 -1.42
CA LEU A 60 5.80 3.36 -1.00
C LEU A 60 4.53 3.92 -1.64
N LYS A 61 4.34 5.24 -1.63
CA LYS A 61 3.21 5.90 -2.29
C LYS A 61 3.17 5.63 -3.80
N GLU A 62 4.32 5.70 -4.47
CA GLU A 62 4.46 5.36 -5.89
C GLU A 62 4.02 3.91 -6.17
N LEU A 63 4.53 2.95 -5.38
CA LEU A 63 4.23 1.52 -5.53
C LEU A 63 2.74 1.23 -5.29
N VAL A 64 2.15 1.81 -4.24
CA VAL A 64 0.72 1.63 -3.95
C VAL A 64 -0.13 2.19 -5.09
N LYS A 65 0.18 3.38 -5.61
CA LYS A 65 -0.56 3.95 -6.75
C LYS A 65 -0.42 3.09 -8.01
N LYS A 66 0.78 2.59 -8.28
CA LYS A 66 1.08 1.78 -9.47
C LYS A 66 0.39 0.42 -9.46
N TYR A 67 0.38 -0.26 -8.31
CA TYR A 67 -0.05 -1.66 -8.23
C TYR A 67 -1.40 -1.88 -7.54
N SER A 68 -1.87 -0.91 -6.76
CA SER A 68 -3.02 -1.09 -5.87
C SER A 68 -4.05 0.05 -5.93
N ASN A 69 -3.92 0.95 -6.91
CA ASN A 69 -5.05 1.80 -7.26
C ASN A 69 -6.22 0.95 -7.74
N TYR A 70 -7.42 1.41 -7.38
CA TYR A 70 -8.71 0.85 -7.74
C TYR A 70 -9.01 -0.52 -7.10
N VAL A 71 -8.19 -0.96 -6.15
CA VAL A 71 -8.57 -2.02 -5.20
C VAL A 71 -9.73 -1.51 -4.35
N GLY A 72 -10.77 -2.32 -4.18
CA GLY A 72 -12.00 -1.95 -3.47
C GLY A 72 -11.86 -1.71 -1.97
N VAL A 73 -10.64 -1.76 -1.43
CA VAL A 73 -10.33 -1.56 -0.01
C VAL A 73 -9.39 -0.36 0.13
N PRO A 74 -9.65 0.59 1.04
CA PRO A 74 -8.74 1.68 1.35
C PRO A 74 -7.40 1.15 1.87
N ILE A 75 -6.30 1.65 1.29
CA ILE A 75 -4.94 1.40 1.75
C ILE A 75 -4.50 2.65 2.51
N MET A 76 -4.23 2.47 3.80
CA MET A 76 -3.86 3.54 4.71
C MET A 76 -2.36 3.50 5.00
N MET A 77 -1.73 4.66 5.07
CA MET A 77 -0.32 4.83 5.41
C MET A 77 -0.18 5.74 6.63
N MET A 78 0.81 5.46 7.49
CA MET A 78 1.13 6.34 8.62
C MET A 78 1.75 7.64 8.10
N GLU A 79 1.20 8.76 8.56
CA GLU A 79 1.74 10.09 8.33
C GLU A 79 2.64 10.47 9.50
N TYR A 80 3.86 10.92 9.22
CA TYR A 80 4.87 11.28 10.22
C TYR A 80 5.08 12.80 10.26
N ASP A 81 5.35 13.35 11.45
CA ASP A 81 5.66 14.78 11.60
C ASP A 81 7.03 15.09 11.01
N SER A 82 7.08 15.94 9.98
CA SER A 82 8.32 16.32 9.29
C SER A 82 9.33 17.04 10.19
N ARG A 83 8.88 17.61 11.32
CA ARG A 83 9.75 18.26 12.31
C ARG A 83 10.53 17.27 13.18
N THR A 84 10.15 15.98 13.16
CA THR A 84 10.83 14.96 13.97
C THR A 84 12.25 14.67 13.47
N ASP A 85 12.49 14.87 12.17
CA ASP A 85 13.82 14.73 11.55
C ASP A 85 14.77 15.87 11.95
N GLU A 86 14.25 17.08 12.15
CA GLU A 86 15.04 18.26 12.56
C GLU A 86 15.45 18.20 14.05
N GLU A 87 14.60 17.62 14.90
CA GLU A 87 14.82 17.56 16.35
C GLU A 87 15.67 16.36 16.83
N LYS A 88 16.13 15.48 15.92
CA LYS A 88 16.85 14.22 16.27
C LYS A 88 16.14 13.40 17.37
N LYS A 89 14.81 13.40 17.40
CA LYS A 89 14.09 12.46 18.27
C LYS A 89 14.30 11.04 17.75
N LYS A 90 14.55 10.10 18.66
CA LYS A 90 14.87 8.69 18.32
C LYS A 90 13.71 7.95 17.62
N GLU A 91 12.49 8.46 17.72
CA GLU A 91 11.31 7.85 17.11
C GLU A 91 10.46 8.91 16.40
N PRO A 92 10.11 8.71 15.11
CA PRO A 92 9.27 9.63 14.36
C PRO A 92 7.85 9.64 14.92
N LYS A 93 7.28 10.83 15.10
CA LYS A 93 5.94 10.98 15.68
C LYS A 93 4.90 10.75 14.60
N VAL A 94 4.03 9.75 14.80
CA VAL A 94 2.87 9.52 13.92
C VAL A 94 1.81 10.59 14.17
N MET A 95 1.40 11.30 13.13
CA MET A 95 0.36 12.32 13.15
C MET A 95 -1.03 11.75 12.85
N GLY A 96 -1.10 10.71 12.03
CA GLY A 96 -2.36 10.12 11.60
C GLY A 96 -2.20 9.02 10.57
N LEU A 97 -3.31 8.68 9.92
CA LEU A 97 -3.38 7.76 8.79
C LEU A 97 -3.94 8.51 7.58
N GLU A 98 -3.26 8.41 6.44
CA GLU A 98 -3.72 8.92 5.16
C GLU A 98 -4.08 7.78 4.20
N GLN A 99 -5.11 7.97 3.39
CA GLN A 99 -5.44 7.01 2.33
C GLN A 99 -4.54 7.28 1.11
N VAL A 100 -3.80 6.27 0.67
CA VAL A 100 -2.80 6.40 -0.42
C VAL A 100 -3.26 5.86 -1.77
N ASN A 101 -4.29 5.01 -1.81
CA ASN A 101 -4.87 4.49 -3.04
C ASN A 101 -6.21 5.18 -3.40
N GLU A 102 -6.54 5.19 -4.69
CA GLU A 102 -7.90 5.53 -5.13
C GLU A 102 -8.80 4.29 -5.15
N THR A 103 -9.93 4.30 -4.45
CA THR A 103 -10.84 3.12 -4.41
C THR A 103 -11.90 3.12 -5.51
N LYS A 104 -12.13 4.27 -6.16
CA LYS A 104 -13.16 4.43 -7.20
C LYS A 104 -12.51 4.56 -8.58
N PRO A 105 -12.47 3.47 -9.38
CA PRO A 105 -11.97 3.57 -10.74
C PRO A 105 -12.82 4.49 -11.60
N ILE A 106 -12.18 5.29 -12.44
CA ILE A 106 -12.87 6.26 -13.30
C ILE A 106 -13.82 5.58 -14.28
N TRP A 107 -13.51 4.36 -14.75
CA TRP A 107 -14.35 3.58 -15.68
C TRP A 107 -15.62 2.99 -15.03
N ARG A 108 -15.79 3.13 -13.71
CA ARG A 108 -17.05 2.81 -13.02
C ARG A 108 -17.90 4.04 -12.73
N LYS A 109 -17.37 5.25 -12.90
CA LYS A 109 -18.15 6.49 -12.75
C LYS A 109 -19.03 6.70 -14.00
N SER A 110 -20.15 7.39 -13.84
CA SER A 110 -20.98 7.76 -14.99
C SER A 110 -20.22 8.75 -15.90
N LYS A 111 -20.43 8.68 -17.23
CA LYS A 111 -19.73 9.59 -18.16
C LYS A 111 -19.96 11.07 -17.84
N SER A 112 -21.14 11.40 -17.31
CA SER A 112 -21.53 12.75 -16.90
C SER A 112 -20.79 13.25 -15.65
N GLU A 113 -20.26 12.35 -14.82
CA GLU A 113 -19.52 12.70 -13.60
C GLU A 113 -18.02 12.87 -13.84
N ILE A 114 -17.50 12.39 -14.97
CA ILE A 114 -16.06 12.38 -15.25
C ILE A 114 -15.68 13.61 -16.06
N LYS A 115 -14.82 14.44 -15.50
CA LYS A 115 -14.28 15.61 -16.22
C LYS A 115 -13.22 15.18 -17.25
N LYS A 116 -12.99 16.02 -18.27
CA LYS A 116 -11.96 15.76 -19.28
C LYS A 116 -10.57 15.64 -18.64
N GLU A 117 -10.31 16.41 -17.59
CA GLU A 117 -9.06 16.39 -16.82
C GLU A 117 -8.86 15.07 -16.09
N GLU A 118 -9.93 14.42 -15.61
CA GLU A 118 -9.85 13.10 -14.97
C GLU A 118 -9.50 12.00 -15.98
N TYR A 119 -10.05 12.05 -17.20
CA TYR A 119 -9.63 11.14 -18.28
C TYR A 119 -8.17 11.35 -18.68
N LYS A 120 -7.74 12.61 -18.78
CA LYS A 120 -6.34 12.95 -19.05
C LYS A 120 -5.42 12.40 -17.96
N ALA A 121 -5.74 12.63 -16.68
CA ALA A 121 -4.96 12.13 -15.55
C ALA A 121 -4.90 10.60 -15.52
N PHE A 122 -6.00 9.93 -15.85
CA PHE A 122 -6.03 8.47 -15.97
C PHE A 122 -5.20 7.96 -17.14
N TYR A 123 -5.29 8.58 -18.31
CA TYR A 123 -4.43 8.25 -19.45
C TYR A 123 -2.96 8.33 -19.04
N GLN A 124 -2.56 9.49 -18.51
CA GLN A 124 -1.20 9.79 -18.07
C GLN A 124 -0.69 8.78 -17.02
N SER A 125 -1.54 8.40 -16.05
CA SER A 125 -1.15 7.48 -14.98
C SER A 125 -0.93 6.04 -15.46
N VAL A 126 -1.68 5.60 -16.47
CA VAL A 126 -1.58 4.22 -17.01
C VAL A 126 -0.51 4.13 -18.11
N SER A 127 -0.37 5.16 -18.94
CA SER A 127 0.54 5.14 -20.09
C SER A 127 1.95 5.62 -19.77
N ASN A 128 2.16 6.36 -18.68
CA ASN A 128 3.36 7.17 -18.43
C ASN A 128 3.68 8.16 -19.57
N ASP A 129 2.69 8.57 -20.35
CA ASP A 129 2.79 9.62 -21.37
C ASP A 129 2.11 10.89 -20.87
N TRP A 130 2.84 12.01 -20.86
CA TRP A 130 2.34 13.31 -20.38
C TRP A 130 1.55 14.11 -21.41
N ASN A 131 1.42 13.63 -22.64
CA ASN A 131 0.53 14.22 -23.63
C ASN A 131 -0.94 14.02 -23.28
N GLU A 132 -1.81 14.74 -23.98
CA GLU A 132 -3.25 14.50 -23.92
C GLU A 132 -3.64 13.31 -24.81
N PRO A 133 -4.59 12.46 -24.38
CA PRO A 133 -5.13 11.45 -25.27
C PRO A 133 -5.78 12.14 -26.48
N LEU A 134 -5.46 11.67 -27.69
CA LEU A 134 -6.06 12.20 -28.92
C LEU A 134 -7.58 12.05 -28.92
N PHE A 135 -8.07 10.95 -28.35
CA PHE A 135 -9.48 10.65 -28.24
C PHE A 135 -9.75 9.70 -27.06
N THR A 136 -10.94 9.80 -26.47
CA THR A 136 -11.37 8.94 -25.36
C THR A 136 -12.69 8.27 -25.71
N MET A 137 -12.71 6.94 -25.70
CA MET A 137 -13.93 6.13 -25.74
C MET A 137 -14.11 5.41 -24.42
N HIS A 138 -15.08 5.86 -23.63
CA HIS A 138 -15.56 5.14 -22.45
C HIS A 138 -16.87 4.47 -22.85
N ASN A 139 -17.04 3.17 -22.66
CA ASN A 139 -18.29 2.47 -22.95
C ASN A 139 -18.65 1.58 -21.75
N ASN A 140 -19.93 1.54 -21.42
CA ASN A 140 -20.50 0.56 -20.51
C ASN A 140 -21.51 -0.25 -21.34
N VAL A 141 -21.33 -1.56 -21.40
CA VAL A 141 -22.15 -2.48 -22.20
C VAL A 141 -22.76 -3.47 -21.22
N GLU A 142 -24.08 -3.57 -21.25
CA GLU A 142 -24.86 -4.56 -20.49
C GLU A 142 -24.90 -5.92 -21.19
#